data_AF-A0A2D7YSB0-F1
#
_entry.id   AF-A0A2D7YSB0-F1
#
_cell.length_a   1.000
_cell.length_b   1.000
_cell.length_c   1.000
_cell.angle_alpha   90.00
_cell.angle_beta   90.00
_cell.angle_gamma   90.00
#
_symmetry.space_group_name_H-M   'P 1'
#
loop_
_entity.id
_entity.type
_entity.pdbx_description
1 polymer ?
#
loop_
_entity_poly.entity_id
_entity_poly.type
_entity_poly.pdbx_seq_one_letter_code
_entity_poly.pdbx_strand_id
1 'polypeptide(L)'
;MEWIQVADSAVKIGLGAVIAGISTYATIKAKSNSDKEKIKLENRIALLQQASQDLENSFANARRFLNRMPVKVSSIEEGEKISDKEYFQNLKPELVKLEDSIAESSIYLNRAISNLTLVGFTTEDRALKLGITDTFNLRDDLFFERQRYSSQELNNLRMKIFRQHATLNEQIADFFMDL
;
A
#
# COMPACT_ATOMS: atom_id res chain seq x y z
N MET A 1 17.67 20.39 -6.97
CA MET A 1 16.32 21.01 -6.91
C MET A 1 15.33 20.38 -7.90
N GLU A 2 15.75 19.82 -9.04
CA GLU A 2 14.83 19.10 -9.95
C GLU A 2 14.34 17.72 -9.43
N TRP A 3 14.96 17.17 -8.38
CA TRP A 3 14.88 15.75 -8.06
C TRP A 3 13.67 15.46 -7.15
N ILE A 4 13.35 16.42 -6.26
CA ILE A 4 12.13 16.43 -5.45
C ILE A 4 10.89 16.49 -6.36
N GLN A 5 10.98 17.14 -7.53
CA GLN A 5 9.86 17.18 -8.48
C GLN A 5 9.63 15.83 -9.17
N VAL A 6 10.69 15.04 -9.40
CA VAL A 6 10.55 13.70 -9.98
C VAL A 6 9.93 12.73 -8.96
N ALA A 7 10.32 12.80 -7.68
CA ALA A 7 9.73 12.00 -6.61
C ALA A 7 8.25 12.40 -6.33
N ASP A 8 7.94 13.70 -6.22
CA ASP A 8 6.55 14.19 -6.05
C ASP A 8 5.67 13.85 -7.27
N SER A 9 6.27 13.81 -8.47
CA SER A 9 5.59 13.36 -9.68
C SER A 9 5.45 11.83 -9.75
N ALA A 10 6.39 11.06 -9.20
CA ALA A 10 6.32 9.59 -9.15
C ALA A 10 5.14 9.11 -8.28
N VAL A 11 4.87 9.82 -7.18
CA VAL A 11 3.69 9.60 -6.32
C VAL A 11 2.39 9.92 -7.07
N LYS A 12 2.40 10.86 -8.03
CA LYS A 12 1.23 11.28 -8.83
C LYS A 12 1.01 10.47 -10.12
N ILE A 13 2.08 9.95 -10.74
CA ILE A 13 2.06 9.27 -12.05
C ILE A 13 2.00 7.74 -11.89
N GLY A 14 2.36 7.22 -10.71
CA GLY A 14 2.44 5.80 -10.40
C GLY A 14 3.88 5.31 -10.47
N LEU A 15 4.37 4.75 -9.36
CA LEU A 15 5.75 4.31 -9.19
C LEU A 15 6.19 3.32 -10.30
N GLY A 16 5.26 2.49 -10.81
CA GLY A 16 5.52 1.58 -11.92
C GLY A 16 5.97 2.26 -13.22
N ALA A 17 5.47 3.46 -13.53
CA ALA A 17 5.88 4.20 -14.73
C ALA A 17 7.31 4.75 -14.60
N VAL A 18 7.69 5.17 -13.38
CA VAL A 18 9.04 5.67 -13.09
C VAL A 18 10.04 4.53 -13.13
N ILE A 19 9.74 3.40 -12.49
CA ILE A 19 10.61 2.21 -12.54
C ILE A 19 10.75 1.71 -13.99
N ALA A 20 9.68 1.71 -14.79
CA ALA A 20 9.75 1.35 -16.21
C ALA A 20 10.65 2.31 -17.03
N GLY A 21 10.56 3.62 -16.79
CA GLY A 21 11.42 4.61 -17.44
C GLY A 21 12.90 4.45 -17.09
N ILE A 22 13.23 4.33 -15.80
CA ILE A 22 14.61 4.24 -15.33
C ILE A 22 15.22 2.86 -15.67
N SER A 23 14.44 1.78 -15.60
CA SER A 23 14.90 0.44 -16.03
C SER A 23 15.36 0.41 -17.49
N THR A 24 14.62 1.06 -18.38
CA THR A 24 15.00 1.17 -19.80
C THR A 24 16.36 1.85 -19.95
N TYR A 25 16.60 2.92 -19.19
CA TYR A 25 17.86 3.64 -19.20
C TYR A 25 19.02 2.81 -18.61
N ALA A 26 18.79 2.13 -17.48
CA ALA A 26 19.79 1.29 -16.83
C ALA A 26 20.23 0.10 -17.71
N THR A 27 19.28 -0.58 -18.35
CA THR A 27 19.56 -1.73 -19.25
C THR A 27 20.34 -1.29 -20.50
N ILE A 28 20.08 -0.09 -21.03
CA ILE A 28 20.85 0.47 -22.15
C ILE A 28 22.30 0.77 -21.74
N LYS A 29 22.53 1.25 -20.51
CA LYS A 29 23.86 1.58 -19.99
C LYS A 29 24.67 0.32 -19.61
N ALA A 30 24.01 -0.75 -19.17
CA ALA A 30 24.64 -2.02 -18.77
C ALA A 30 25.19 -2.87 -19.95
N LYS A 31 25.04 -2.41 -21.20
CA LYS A 31 25.44 -3.15 -22.41
C LYS A 31 26.94 -3.47 -22.51
N SER A 32 27.79 -2.91 -21.64
CA SER A 32 29.23 -3.21 -21.57
C SER A 32 29.65 -4.15 -20.43
N ASN A 33 28.72 -4.58 -19.56
CA ASN A 33 29.01 -5.52 -18.46
C ASN A 33 28.85 -6.98 -18.90
N SER A 34 29.44 -7.91 -18.15
CA SER A 34 29.30 -9.35 -18.42
C SER A 34 27.82 -9.78 -18.40
N ASP A 35 27.42 -10.68 -19.31
CA ASP A 35 26.02 -11.12 -19.47
C ASP A 35 25.37 -11.58 -18.16
N LYS A 36 26.15 -12.14 -17.22
CA LYS A 36 25.67 -12.58 -15.90
C LYS A 36 25.21 -11.42 -15.01
N GLU A 37 25.96 -10.32 -14.98
CA GLU A 37 25.60 -9.13 -14.20
C GLU A 37 24.37 -8.43 -14.81
N LYS A 38 24.27 -8.43 -16.14
CA LYS A 38 23.10 -7.91 -16.84
C LYS A 38 21.82 -8.70 -16.49
N ILE A 39 21.87 -10.03 -16.55
CA ILE A 39 20.73 -10.89 -16.18
C ILE A 39 20.32 -10.67 -14.71
N LYS A 40 21.31 -10.53 -13.82
CA LYS A 40 21.05 -10.27 -12.40
C LYS A 40 20.35 -8.92 -12.19
N LEU A 41 20.81 -7.88 -12.88
CA LEU A 41 20.20 -6.55 -12.84
C LEU A 41 18.76 -6.57 -13.39
N GLU A 42 18.55 -7.18 -14.57
CA GLU A 42 17.23 -7.32 -15.18
C GLU A 42 16.24 -8.03 -14.25
N ASN A 43 16.66 -9.11 -13.59
CA ASN A 43 15.83 -9.83 -12.62
C ASN A 43 15.49 -8.97 -11.39
N ARG A 44 16.45 -8.21 -10.85
CA ARG A 44 16.20 -7.30 -9.72
C ARG A 44 15.21 -6.20 -10.09
N ILE A 45 15.37 -5.61 -11.27
CA ILE A 45 14.45 -4.61 -11.82
C ILE A 45 13.04 -5.19 -11.95
N ALA A 46 12.90 -6.40 -12.51
CA ALA A 46 11.60 -7.03 -12.69
C ALA A 46 10.89 -7.28 -11.35
N LEU A 47 11.63 -7.76 -10.34
CA LEU A 47 11.09 -7.95 -8.98
C LEU A 47 10.65 -6.62 -8.34
N LEU A 48 11.40 -5.53 -8.56
CA LEU A 48 11.04 -4.19 -8.08
C LEU A 48 9.79 -3.64 -8.77
N GLN A 49 9.67 -3.82 -10.08
CA GLN A 49 8.47 -3.45 -10.83
C GLN A 49 7.25 -4.21 -10.31
N GLN A 50 7.39 -5.51 -10.09
CA GLN A 50 6.30 -6.34 -9.57
C GLN A 50 5.92 -5.93 -8.13
N ALA A 51 6.90 -5.70 -7.27
CA ALA A 51 6.66 -5.22 -5.91
C ALA A 51 5.94 -3.87 -5.89
N SER A 52 6.36 -2.93 -6.74
CA SER A 52 5.70 -1.63 -6.88
C SER A 52 4.24 -1.77 -7.32
N GLN A 53 3.96 -2.64 -8.30
CA GLN A 53 2.60 -2.88 -8.77
C GLN A 53 1.73 -3.51 -7.69
N ASP A 54 2.25 -4.49 -6.97
CA ASP A 54 1.55 -5.14 -5.87
C ASP A 54 1.27 -4.13 -4.73
N LEU A 55 2.19 -3.22 -4.41
CA LEU A 55 1.94 -2.16 -3.42
C LEU A 55 0.81 -1.23 -3.85
N GLU A 56 0.83 -0.74 -5.10
CA GLU A 56 -0.24 0.11 -5.62
C GLU A 56 -1.61 -0.59 -5.54
N ASN A 57 -1.66 -1.88 -5.91
CA ASN A 57 -2.87 -2.68 -5.80
C ASN A 57 -3.34 -2.81 -4.34
N SER A 58 -2.39 -3.04 -3.41
CA SER A 58 -2.70 -3.14 -1.99
C SER A 58 -3.27 -1.83 -1.44
N PHE A 59 -2.62 -0.69 -1.70
CA PHE A 59 -3.09 0.63 -1.28
C PHE A 59 -4.39 1.03 -1.96
N ALA A 60 -4.61 0.65 -3.22
CA ALA A 60 -5.88 0.89 -3.91
C ALA A 60 -7.03 0.12 -3.25
N ASN A 61 -6.80 -1.14 -2.88
CA ASN A 61 -7.79 -1.97 -2.20
C ASN A 61 -8.06 -1.51 -0.76
N ALA A 62 -7.03 -1.10 0.00
CA ALA A 62 -7.20 -0.48 1.32
C ALA A 62 -8.00 0.84 1.23
N ARG A 63 -7.71 1.69 0.24
CA ARG A 63 -8.49 2.91 -0.02
C ARG A 63 -9.94 2.61 -0.41
N ARG A 64 -10.18 1.60 -1.23
CA ARG A 64 -11.54 1.15 -1.58
C ARG A 64 -12.33 0.71 -0.36
N PHE A 65 -11.71 -0.05 0.54
CA PHE A 65 -12.29 -0.42 1.82
C PHE A 65 -12.70 0.81 2.63
N LEU A 66 -11.77 1.75 2.84
CA LEU A 66 -12.00 2.96 3.65
C LEU A 66 -13.01 3.94 3.05
N ASN A 67 -13.07 4.06 1.74
CA ASN A 67 -13.98 4.98 1.05
C ASN A 67 -15.41 4.41 0.95
N ARG A 68 -15.55 3.09 0.98
CA ARG A 68 -16.86 2.42 0.96
C ARG A 68 -17.38 2.11 2.36
N MET A 69 -16.67 2.53 3.40
CA MET A 69 -17.18 2.40 4.75
C MET A 69 -18.49 3.16 4.92
N PRO A 70 -19.55 2.50 5.42
CA PRO A 70 -20.82 3.17 5.64
C PRO A 70 -20.68 4.36 6.59
N VAL A 71 -21.27 5.48 6.17
CA VAL A 71 -21.38 6.72 6.96
C VAL A 71 -22.06 6.47 8.32
N LYS A 72 -22.85 5.39 8.47
CA LYS A 72 -23.49 5.01 9.73
C LYS A 72 -22.52 4.58 10.85
N VAL A 73 -21.26 4.29 10.53
CA VAL A 73 -20.21 4.09 11.54
C VAL A 73 -19.83 5.42 12.22
N SER A 74 -20.13 6.54 11.56
CA SER A 74 -19.57 7.87 11.88
C SER A 74 -20.52 8.84 12.61
N SER A 75 -21.71 8.38 13.02
CA SER A 75 -22.79 9.28 13.49
C SER A 75 -22.93 9.53 15.00
N ILE A 76 -22.22 8.85 15.92
CA ILE A 76 -22.28 9.11 17.39
C ILE A 76 -20.92 8.79 18.05
N GLU A 77 -20.69 9.32 19.26
CA GLU A 77 -19.48 9.38 20.12
C GLU A 77 -18.49 8.19 20.06
N GLU A 78 -17.22 8.55 20.12
CA GLU A 78 -16.03 7.69 20.10
C GLU A 78 -16.12 6.59 21.18
N GLY A 79 -15.85 5.33 20.81
CA GLY A 79 -15.80 4.20 21.74
C GLY A 79 -17.15 3.51 22.05
N GLU A 80 -18.26 3.94 21.46
CA GLU A 80 -19.52 3.19 21.56
C GLU A 80 -19.46 1.85 20.79
N LYS A 81 -19.99 0.79 21.42
CA LYS A 81 -20.20 -0.50 20.73
C LYS A 81 -21.46 -0.46 19.89
N ILE A 82 -21.38 -1.04 18.68
CA ILE A 82 -22.54 -1.17 17.80
C ILE A 82 -23.50 -2.20 18.39
N SER A 83 -24.79 -1.85 18.48
CA SER A 83 -25.81 -2.81 18.93
C SER A 83 -25.92 -4.00 17.97
N ASP A 84 -26.22 -5.20 18.49
CA ASP A 84 -26.35 -6.41 17.66
C ASP A 84 -27.30 -6.22 16.49
N LYS A 85 -28.47 -5.63 16.75
CA LYS A 85 -29.49 -5.38 15.74
C LYS A 85 -28.95 -4.51 14.61
N GLU A 86 -28.27 -3.43 14.95
CA GLU A 86 -27.71 -2.50 13.97
C GLU A 86 -26.55 -3.12 13.19
N TYR A 87 -25.69 -3.87 13.87
CA TYR A 87 -24.57 -4.58 13.26
C TYR A 87 -25.06 -5.61 12.23
N PHE A 88 -25.94 -6.54 12.62
CA PHE A 88 -26.37 -7.62 11.74
C PHE A 88 -27.30 -7.16 10.61
N GLN A 89 -28.12 -6.13 10.83
CA GLN A 89 -29.09 -5.67 9.82
C GLN A 89 -28.52 -4.63 8.85
N ASN A 90 -27.59 -3.78 9.29
CA ASN A 90 -27.12 -2.66 8.48
C ASN A 90 -25.63 -2.77 8.12
N LEU A 91 -24.77 -3.09 9.08
CA LEU A 91 -23.33 -2.96 8.90
C LEU A 91 -22.68 -4.22 8.32
N LYS A 92 -22.99 -5.40 8.87
CA LYS A 92 -22.40 -6.67 8.46
C LYS A 92 -22.58 -6.97 6.97
N PRO A 93 -23.76 -6.77 6.34
CA PRO A 93 -23.91 -7.03 4.91
C PRO A 93 -23.05 -6.13 4.03
N GLU A 94 -22.74 -4.90 4.47
CA GLU A 94 -21.84 -4.00 3.76
C GLU A 94 -20.38 -4.35 4.00
N LEU A 95 -20.02 -4.66 5.25
CA LEU A 95 -18.66 -5.09 5.62
C LEU A 95 -18.26 -6.37 4.88
N VAL A 96 -19.15 -7.37 4.78
CA VAL A 96 -18.88 -8.62 4.04
C VAL A 96 -18.58 -8.34 2.56
N LYS A 97 -19.24 -7.37 1.93
CA LYS A 97 -18.95 -6.97 0.54
C LYS A 97 -17.57 -6.32 0.38
N LEU A 98 -16.99 -5.84 1.47
CA LEU A 98 -15.68 -5.18 1.49
C LEU A 98 -14.56 -6.10 2.00
N GLU A 99 -14.91 -7.26 2.56
CA GLU A 99 -13.96 -8.22 3.09
C GLU A 99 -12.99 -8.71 2.01
N ASP A 100 -13.50 -9.02 0.83
CA ASP A 100 -12.69 -9.44 -0.32
C ASP A 100 -11.63 -8.38 -0.67
N SER A 101 -11.97 -7.10 -0.60
CA SER A 101 -11.01 -6.02 -0.92
C SER A 101 -9.85 -5.99 0.09
N ILE A 102 -10.13 -6.20 1.37
CA ILE A 102 -9.07 -6.29 2.40
C ILE A 102 -8.26 -7.57 2.25
N ALA A 103 -8.92 -8.71 2.02
CA ALA A 103 -8.24 -9.98 1.84
C ALA A 103 -7.27 -9.89 0.66
N GLU A 104 -7.71 -9.35 -0.48
CA GLU A 104 -6.85 -9.08 -1.63
C GLU A 104 -5.70 -8.11 -1.30
N SER A 105 -5.97 -7.03 -0.55
CA SER A 105 -4.93 -6.09 -0.12
C SER A 105 -3.80 -6.80 0.64
N SER A 106 -4.12 -7.78 1.49
CA SER A 106 -3.14 -8.58 2.23
C SER A 106 -2.27 -9.46 1.32
N ILE A 107 -2.88 -10.06 0.29
CA ILE A 107 -2.17 -10.91 -0.67
C ILE A 107 -1.16 -10.07 -1.45
N TYR A 108 -1.59 -8.92 -1.96
CA TYR A 108 -0.70 -8.00 -2.67
C TYR A 108 0.43 -7.49 -1.78
N LEU A 109 0.14 -7.10 -0.53
CA LEU A 109 1.16 -6.63 0.39
C LEU A 109 2.22 -7.71 0.68
N ASN A 110 1.80 -8.94 0.96
CA ASN A 110 2.71 -10.04 1.25
C ASN A 110 3.61 -10.37 0.05
N ARG A 111 3.04 -10.31 -1.16
CA ARG A 111 3.82 -10.50 -2.40
C ARG A 111 4.84 -9.39 -2.60
N ALA A 112 4.43 -8.13 -2.41
CA ALA A 112 5.35 -6.99 -2.47
C ALA A 112 6.49 -7.10 -1.46
N ILE A 113 6.20 -7.40 -0.19
CA ILE A 113 7.19 -7.60 0.86
C ILE A 113 8.19 -8.70 0.46
N SER A 114 7.69 -9.82 -0.06
CA SER A 114 8.53 -10.94 -0.48
C SER A 114 9.48 -10.53 -1.62
N ASN A 115 8.96 -9.86 -2.64
CA ASN A 115 9.75 -9.39 -3.78
C ASN A 115 10.79 -8.33 -3.37
N LEU A 116 10.43 -7.39 -2.49
CA LEU A 116 11.35 -6.40 -1.93
C LEU A 116 12.46 -7.07 -1.12
N THR A 117 12.12 -8.05 -0.30
CA THR A 117 13.10 -8.81 0.49
C THR A 117 14.10 -9.54 -0.42
N LEU A 118 13.63 -10.14 -1.52
CA LEU A 118 14.49 -10.85 -2.48
C LEU A 118 15.49 -9.94 -3.19
N VAL A 119 15.16 -8.67 -3.41
CA VAL A 119 16.10 -7.70 -4.02
C VAL A 119 17.04 -7.08 -2.99
N GLY A 120 16.90 -7.41 -1.70
CA GLY A 120 17.73 -6.88 -0.62
C GLY A 120 17.21 -5.58 -0.03
N PHE A 121 15.96 -5.20 -0.34
CA PHE A 121 15.29 -4.09 0.33
C PHE A 121 14.95 -4.56 1.75
N THR A 122 15.81 -4.21 2.72
CA THR A 122 15.60 -4.55 4.11
C THR A 122 14.61 -3.57 4.73
N THR A 123 13.47 -4.09 5.16
CA THR A 123 12.41 -3.32 5.81
C THR A 123 12.73 -3.12 7.29
N GLU A 124 13.84 -2.47 7.59
CA GLU A 124 13.99 -1.83 8.91
C GLU A 124 12.99 -0.68 9.06
N ASP A 125 12.54 -0.11 7.94
CA ASP A 125 11.49 0.90 7.90
C ASP A 125 10.10 0.30 8.10
N ARG A 126 9.57 0.53 9.30
CA ARG A 126 8.22 0.20 9.77
C ARG A 126 7.11 0.68 8.82
N ALA A 127 7.37 1.65 7.93
CA ALA A 127 6.40 2.25 7.03
C ALA A 127 5.64 1.23 6.16
N LEU A 128 6.34 0.18 5.69
CA LEU A 128 5.77 -0.85 4.82
C LEU A 128 4.77 -1.76 5.54
N LYS A 129 5.00 -2.01 6.83
CA LYS A 129 4.07 -2.79 7.68
C LYS A 129 2.96 -1.90 8.23
N LEU A 130 3.28 -0.69 8.68
CA LEU A 130 2.36 0.12 9.50
C LEU A 130 1.07 0.53 8.80
N GLY A 131 1.11 0.96 7.53
CA GLY A 131 -0.06 1.59 6.92
C GLY A 131 -1.22 0.68 6.57
N ILE A 132 -0.89 -0.53 6.13
CA ILE A 132 -1.91 -1.52 5.80
C ILE A 132 -2.30 -2.29 7.08
N THR A 133 -1.39 -2.44 8.05
CA THR A 133 -1.75 -2.94 9.39
C THR A 133 -2.84 -2.11 10.04
N ASP A 134 -2.83 -0.77 9.90
CA ASP A 134 -3.92 0.04 10.44
C ASP A 134 -5.28 -0.24 9.76
N THR A 135 -5.28 -0.62 8.48
CA THR A 135 -6.51 -1.01 7.76
C THR A 135 -6.99 -2.39 8.19
N PHE A 136 -6.08 -3.32 8.48
CA PHE A 136 -6.42 -4.63 9.06
C PHE A 136 -6.95 -4.50 10.47
N ASN A 137 -6.32 -3.66 11.31
CA ASN A 137 -6.79 -3.39 12.66
C ASN A 137 -8.21 -2.82 12.64
N LEU A 138 -8.47 -1.83 11.79
CA LEU A 138 -9.82 -1.28 11.61
C LEU A 138 -10.83 -2.37 11.20
N ARG A 139 -10.45 -3.30 10.32
CA ARG A 139 -11.30 -4.42 9.94
C ARG A 139 -11.58 -5.33 11.12
N ASP A 140 -10.55 -5.69 11.88
CA ASP A 140 -10.70 -6.58 13.02
C ASP A 140 -11.56 -5.93 14.12
N ASP A 141 -11.33 -4.64 14.37
CA ASP A 141 -12.09 -3.83 15.32
C ASP A 141 -13.57 -3.70 14.92
N LEU A 142 -13.89 -3.63 13.62
CA LEU A 142 -15.27 -3.57 13.14
C LEU A 142 -15.96 -4.94 13.08
N PHE A 143 -15.24 -5.98 12.65
CA PHE A 143 -15.83 -7.31 12.45
C PHE A 143 -15.93 -8.09 13.76
N PHE A 144 -14.92 -8.01 14.62
CA PHE A 144 -14.83 -8.81 15.84
C PHE A 144 -15.18 -7.98 17.07
N GLU A 145 -14.56 -6.79 17.22
CA GLU A 145 -14.76 -5.95 18.42
C GLU A 145 -16.02 -5.07 18.36
N ARG A 146 -16.58 -4.90 17.15
CA ARG A 146 -17.78 -4.10 16.84
C ARG A 146 -17.66 -2.65 17.32
N GLN A 147 -16.45 -2.10 17.22
CA GLN A 147 -16.16 -0.71 17.57
C GLN A 147 -16.72 0.23 16.51
N ARG A 148 -17.15 1.42 16.95
CA ARG A 148 -17.46 2.54 16.05
C ARG A 148 -16.24 3.42 15.85
N TYR A 149 -16.17 4.05 14.69
CA TYR A 149 -15.15 5.02 14.34
C TYR A 149 -15.82 6.31 13.87
N SER A 150 -15.42 7.42 14.46
CA SER A 150 -15.83 8.74 14.04
C SER A 150 -15.37 9.04 12.61
N SER A 151 -16.06 9.99 11.97
CA SER A 151 -15.62 10.53 10.68
C SER A 151 -14.18 11.07 10.75
N GLN A 152 -13.78 11.64 11.89
CA GLN A 152 -12.45 12.19 12.10
C GLN A 152 -11.38 11.08 12.15
N GLU A 153 -11.62 9.98 12.85
CA GLU A 153 -10.68 8.84 12.91
C GLU A 153 -10.51 8.19 11.55
N LEU A 154 -11.61 7.96 10.82
CA LEU A 154 -11.55 7.44 9.46
C LEU A 154 -10.78 8.39 8.54
N ASN A 155 -10.96 9.70 8.68
CA ASN A 155 -10.21 10.69 7.92
C ASN A 155 -8.73 10.72 8.30
N ASN A 156 -8.40 10.64 9.59
CA ASN A 156 -7.02 10.54 10.07
C ASN A 156 -6.34 9.28 9.51
N LEU A 157 -7.04 8.15 9.49
CA LEU A 157 -6.54 6.91 8.92
C LEU A 157 -6.32 7.01 7.41
N ARG A 158 -7.25 7.61 6.66
CA ARG A 158 -7.06 7.90 5.22
C ARG A 158 -5.81 8.72 4.97
N MET A 159 -5.61 9.79 5.76
CA MET A 159 -4.43 10.65 5.64
C MET A 159 -3.15 9.91 6.02
N LYS A 160 -3.19 9.04 7.03
CA LYS A 160 -2.06 8.21 7.44
C LYS A 160 -1.63 7.26 6.32
N ILE A 161 -2.58 6.54 5.73
CA ILE A 161 -2.35 5.62 4.61
C ILE A 161 -1.82 6.35 3.39
N PHE A 162 -2.36 7.52 3.07
CA PHE A 162 -1.85 8.35 1.98
C PHE A 162 -0.39 8.75 2.19
N ARG A 163 -0.02 9.20 3.40
CA ARG A 163 1.37 9.56 3.73
C ARG A 163 2.29 8.35 3.66
N GLN A 164 1.87 7.21 4.18
CA GLN A 164 2.67 5.98 4.15
C GLN A 164 2.87 5.47 2.72
N HIS A 165 1.85 5.58 1.87
CA HIS A 165 1.97 5.27 0.45
C HIS A 165 3.02 6.16 -0.23
N ALA A 166 2.99 7.46 0.03
CA ALA A 166 3.99 8.40 -0.50
C ALA A 166 5.41 8.11 0.01
N THR A 167 5.59 7.95 1.32
CA THR A 167 6.89 7.63 1.94
C THR A 167 7.46 6.33 1.38
N LEU A 168 6.64 5.30 1.19
CA LEU A 168 7.10 4.03 0.66
C LEU A 168 7.53 4.16 -0.81
N ASN A 169 6.79 4.92 -1.60
CA ASN A 169 7.14 5.18 -2.99
C ASN A 169 8.48 5.94 -3.10
N GLU A 170 8.74 6.89 -2.20
CA GLU A 170 10.03 7.57 -2.09
C GLU A 170 11.16 6.60 -1.74
N GLN A 171 10.98 5.75 -0.72
CA GLN A 171 11.98 4.76 -0.31
C GLN A 171 12.34 3.76 -1.41
N ILE A 172 11.35 3.27 -2.16
CA ILE A 172 11.60 2.35 -3.27
C ILE A 172 12.31 3.06 -4.42
N ALA A 173 11.97 4.34 -4.68
CA ALA A 173 12.65 5.14 -5.69
C ALA A 173 14.12 5.35 -5.31
N ASP A 174 14.41 5.71 -4.06
CA ASP A 174 15.78 5.88 -3.56
C ASP A 174 16.57 4.57 -3.66
N PHE A 175 16.00 3.45 -3.22
CA PHE A 175 16.63 2.14 -3.35
C PHE A 175 16.91 1.76 -4.81
N PHE A 176 16.03 2.13 -5.73
CA PHE A 176 16.24 1.87 -7.15
C PHE A 176 17.40 2.69 -7.72
N MET A 177 17.60 3.91 -7.23
CA MET A 177 18.68 4.80 -7.69
C MET A 177 20.07 4.35 -7.19
N ASP A 178 20.11 3.56 -6.12
CA ASP A 178 21.34 2.97 -5.57
C ASP A 178 21.76 1.64 -6.26
N LEU A 179 20.96 1.11 -7.20
CA LEU A 179 21.24 -0.11 -7.98
C LEU A 179 22.10 0.14 -9.22
#